data_AF-A0A4R5FDW8-F1
#
_entry.id   AF-A0A4R5FDW8-F1
#
_cell.length_a   1.000
_cell.length_b   1.000
_cell.length_c   1.000
_cell.angle_alpha   90.00
_cell.angle_beta   90.00
_cell.angle_gamma   90.00
#
_symmetry.space_group_name_H-M   'P 1'
#
loop_
_entity.id
_entity.type
_entity.pdbx_description
1 polymer ?
#
loop_
_entity_poly.entity_id
_entity_poly.type
_entity_poly.pdbx_seq_one_letter_code
_entity_poly.pdbx_strand_id
1 'polypeptide(L)'
;MKTKLFSFVLMFTAIVSFAQQDAQFTQYMYNTININPAYAGSRGALSIFALHRTQWVGLDGAPVTNAVSVNTPLNATNLGLGVSIINDKIGPTKENTISADLSYTVPTSETFKLSFG
;
A
#
# COMPACT_ATOMS: atom_id res chain seq x y z
N MET A 1 28.61 -19.19 29.60
CA MET A 1 27.45 -20.02 29.20
C MET A 1 26.26 -19.18 28.74
N LYS A 2 25.86 -18.13 29.49
CA LYS A 2 24.74 -17.23 29.13
C LYS A 2 24.88 -16.55 27.75
N THR A 3 26.10 -16.12 27.38
CA THR A 3 26.39 -15.51 26.06
C THR A 3 26.27 -16.50 24.89
N LYS A 4 26.64 -17.77 25.09
CA LYS A 4 26.47 -18.82 24.07
C LYS A 4 24.99 -19.17 23.88
N LEU A 5 24.22 -19.19 24.97
CA LEU A 5 22.77 -19.40 24.93
C LEU A 5 22.05 -18.23 24.23
N PHE A 6 22.43 -16.99 24.53
CA PHE A 6 21.87 -15.80 23.88
C PHE A 6 22.15 -15.78 22.38
N SER A 7 23.38 -16.10 21.98
CA SER A 7 23.76 -16.19 20.56
C SER A 7 23.02 -17.31 19.83
N PHE A 8 22.77 -18.44 20.50
CA PHE A 8 21.99 -19.55 19.95
C PHE A 8 20.53 -19.15 19.72
N VAL A 9 19.89 -18.48 20.69
CA VAL A 9 18.51 -17.98 20.56
C VAL A 9 18.39 -16.95 19.43
N LEU A 10 19.37 -16.05 19.30
CA LEU A 10 19.40 -15.03 18.24
C LEU A 10 19.52 -15.65 16.82
N MET A 11 20.08 -16.86 16.70
CA MET A 11 20.20 -17.55 15.41
C MET A 11 18.86 -18.10 14.90
N PHE A 12 17.92 -18.45 15.79
CA PHE A 12 16.60 -18.96 15.40
C PHE A 12 15.63 -17.86 14.96
N THR A 13 15.84 -16.60 15.35
CA THR A 13 14.99 -15.49 14.90
C THR A 13 15.17 -15.18 13.41
N ALA A 14 16.34 -15.49 12.84
CA ALA A 14 16.62 -15.33 11.41
C ALA A 14 15.84 -16.31 10.51
N ILE A 15 15.34 -17.42 11.06
CA ILE A 15 14.56 -18.42 10.31
C ILE A 15 13.10 -17.96 10.10
N VAL A 16 12.64 -17.00 10.91
CA VAL A 16 11.24 -16.53 10.90
C VAL A 16 11.08 -15.23 10.10
N SER A 17 12.16 -14.65 9.59
CA SER A 17 12.09 -13.43 8.78
C SER A 17 11.60 -13.72 7.36
N PHE A 18 10.41 -13.19 7.02
CA PHE A 18 9.93 -13.14 5.65
C PHE A 18 10.59 -11.94 4.94
N ALA A 19 11.58 -12.19 4.09
CA ALA A 19 12.08 -11.17 3.17
C ALA A 19 11.13 -11.08 1.97
N GLN A 20 10.01 -10.37 2.13
CA GLN A 20 9.11 -10.04 1.03
C GLN A 20 9.47 -8.66 0.49
N GLN A 21 9.46 -8.53 -0.83
CA GLN A 21 9.70 -7.26 -1.49
C GLN A 21 8.35 -6.66 -1.87
N ASP A 22 7.94 -5.61 -1.15
CA ASP A 22 6.75 -4.88 -1.51
C ASP A 22 6.89 -4.25 -2.90
N ALA A 23 5.76 -4.15 -3.59
CA ALA A 23 5.68 -3.41 -4.86
C ALA A 23 6.18 -1.97 -4.64
N GLN A 24 7.21 -1.57 -5.37
CA GLN A 24 7.74 -0.21 -5.26
C GLN A 24 6.83 0.76 -6.01
N PHE A 25 6.53 1.94 -5.46
CA PHE A 25 5.70 2.95 -6.13
C PHE A 25 6.44 4.28 -6.30
N THR A 26 7.21 4.43 -7.38
CA THR A 26 7.78 5.75 -7.76
C THR A 26 6.70 6.80 -8.06
N GLN A 27 5.49 6.33 -8.42
CA GLN A 27 4.33 7.15 -8.78
C GLN A 27 3.26 7.19 -7.67
N TYR A 28 3.61 6.91 -6.41
CA TYR A 28 2.64 6.84 -5.30
C TYR A 28 1.83 8.13 -5.12
N MET A 29 2.39 9.28 -5.47
CA MET A 29 1.73 10.59 -5.41
C MET A 29 0.41 10.66 -6.19
N TYR A 30 0.24 9.82 -7.22
CA TYR A 30 -1.00 9.74 -7.99
C TYR A 30 -2.03 8.79 -7.37
N ASN A 31 -1.59 7.82 -6.56
CA ASN A 31 -2.44 6.85 -5.88
C ASN A 31 -2.05 6.68 -4.41
N THR A 32 -2.31 7.72 -3.63
CA THR A 32 -1.89 7.81 -2.23
C THR A 32 -2.61 6.81 -1.31
N ILE A 33 -3.80 6.34 -1.69
CA ILE A 33 -4.56 5.39 -0.88
C ILE A 33 -3.83 4.04 -0.71
N ASN A 34 -3.00 3.65 -1.69
CA ASN A 34 -2.19 2.42 -1.60
C ASN A 34 -1.13 2.48 -0.49
N ILE A 35 -0.78 3.69 -0.03
CA ILE A 35 0.24 3.90 1.01
C ILE A 35 -0.41 4.24 2.34
N ASN A 36 -1.51 5.00 2.32
CA ASN A 36 -2.17 5.44 3.53
C ASN A 36 -3.71 5.48 3.34
N PRO A 37 -4.47 4.62 4.06
CA PRO A 37 -5.92 4.57 3.97
C PRO A 37 -6.61 5.88 4.36
N ALA A 38 -5.99 6.75 5.17
CA ALA A 38 -6.52 8.06 5.51
C ALA A 38 -6.74 8.98 4.29
N TYR A 39 -6.12 8.68 3.14
CA TYR A 39 -6.36 9.39 1.88
C TYR A 39 -7.65 8.96 1.17
N ALA A 40 -8.31 7.87 1.56
CA ALA A 40 -9.57 7.44 0.95
C ALA A 40 -10.61 8.55 1.04
N GLY A 41 -11.16 8.96 -0.11
CA GLY A 41 -12.14 10.04 -0.19
C GLY A 41 -11.61 11.46 0.06
N SER A 42 -10.31 11.63 0.35
CA SER A 42 -9.71 12.93 0.72
C SER A 42 -9.83 14.01 -0.37
N ARG A 43 -9.94 13.59 -1.64
CA ARG A 43 -10.16 14.44 -2.83
C ARG A 43 -11.58 15.00 -2.94
N GLY A 44 -12.51 14.58 -2.08
CA GLY A 44 -13.88 15.10 -2.08
C GLY A 44 -14.77 14.62 -3.22
N ALA A 45 -14.31 13.65 -4.02
CA ALA A 45 -15.08 13.04 -5.11
C ALA A 45 -14.69 11.57 -5.30
N LEU A 46 -15.55 10.82 -5.99
CA LEU A 46 -15.19 9.50 -6.50
C LEU A 46 -13.94 9.59 -7.36
N SER A 47 -12.92 8.84 -6.98
CA SER A 47 -11.61 8.81 -7.62
C SER A 47 -11.32 7.39 -8.06
N ILE A 48 -11.05 7.23 -9.36
CA ILE A 48 -10.66 5.97 -9.98
C ILE A 48 -9.25 6.15 -10.54
N PHE A 49 -8.37 5.21 -10.25
CA PHE A 49 -6.99 5.23 -10.72
C PHE A 49 -6.59 3.87 -11.28
N ALA A 50 -5.84 3.89 -12.38
CA ALA A 50 -5.26 2.71 -13.01
C ALA A 50 -3.81 3.00 -13.39
N LEU A 51 -2.94 2.02 -13.17
CA LEU A 51 -1.52 2.08 -13.45
C LEU A 51 -1.07 0.76 -14.07
N HIS A 52 -0.31 0.88 -15.15
CA HIS A 52 0.53 -0.19 -15.68
C HIS A 52 1.96 0.33 -15.70
N ARG A 53 2.88 -0.43 -15.12
CA ARG A 53 4.31 -0.08 -15.11
C ARG A 53 5.14 -1.28 -15.48
N THR A 54 6.03 -1.09 -16.46
CA THR A 54 7.10 -2.03 -16.81
C THR A 54 8.43 -1.34 -16.53
N GLN A 55 9.36 -2.04 -15.89
CA GLN A 55 10.72 -1.55 -15.66
C GLN A 55 11.74 -2.46 -16.33
N TRP A 56 12.94 -1.96 -16.63
CA TRP A 56 14.03 -2.77 -17.19
C TRP A 56 13.63 -3.54 -18.46
N VAL A 57 12.88 -2.89 -19.34
CA VAL A 57 12.33 -3.48 -20.57
C VAL A 57 13.44 -4.17 -21.37
N GLY A 58 13.19 -5.42 -21.77
CA GLY A 58 14.16 -6.24 -22.51
C GLY A 58 15.00 -7.18 -21.65
N LEU A 59 14.96 -7.05 -20.32
CA LEU A 59 15.54 -8.04 -19.40
C LEU A 59 14.54 -9.18 -19.14
N ASP A 60 15.02 -10.41 -19.12
CA ASP A 60 14.20 -11.54 -18.70
C ASP A 60 13.84 -11.44 -17.20
N GLY A 61 12.59 -11.75 -16.86
CA GLY A 61 12.07 -11.56 -15.52
C GLY A 61 11.90 -10.10 -15.07
N ALA A 62 11.93 -9.14 -16.01
CA ALA A 62 11.74 -7.73 -15.71
C ALA A 62 10.44 -7.43 -14.90
N PRO A 63 10.48 -6.49 -13.93
CA PRO A 63 9.32 -6.14 -13.12
C PRO A 63 8.15 -5.57 -13.93
N VAL A 64 6.95 -6.09 -13.64
CA VAL A 64 5.68 -5.59 -14.17
C VAL A 64 4.69 -5.43 -13.02
N THR A 65 4.20 -4.20 -12.84
CA THR A 65 3.23 -3.84 -11.80
C THR A 65 1.95 -3.32 -12.47
N ASN A 66 0.81 -3.88 -12.08
CA ASN A 66 -0.52 -3.39 -12.41
C ASN A 66 -1.22 -2.97 -11.13
N ALA A 67 -1.85 -1.81 -11.11
CA ALA A 67 -2.66 -1.38 -9.97
C ALA A 67 -3.94 -0.71 -10.44
N VAL A 68 -5.05 -1.04 -9.79
CA VAL A 68 -6.32 -0.37 -9.96
C VAL A 68 -6.85 -0.02 -8.57
N SER A 69 -7.31 1.21 -8.40
CA SER A 69 -7.93 1.63 -7.14
C SER A 69 -9.16 2.49 -7.40
N VAL A 70 -10.12 2.37 -6.50
CA VAL A 70 -11.33 3.18 -6.47
C VAL A 70 -11.54 3.64 -5.04
N ASN A 71 -11.72 4.94 -4.83
CA ASN A 71 -12.06 5.48 -3.52
C ASN A 71 -13.03 6.64 -3.63
N THR A 72 -13.85 6.85 -2.60
CA THR A 72 -14.87 7.89 -2.57
C THR A 72 -15.09 8.39 -1.15
N PRO A 73 -15.36 9.69 -0.95
CA PRO A 73 -15.97 10.14 0.29
C PRO A 73 -17.42 9.67 0.36
N LEU A 74 -17.89 9.38 1.57
CA LEU A 74 -19.30 9.19 1.86
C LEU A 74 -19.88 10.52 2.33
N ASN A 75 -20.27 11.40 1.40
CA ASN A 75 -20.60 12.82 1.63
C ASN A 75 -21.57 13.12 2.79
N ALA A 76 -22.48 12.21 3.15
CA ALA A 76 -23.38 12.38 4.29
C ALA A 76 -22.71 12.12 5.66
N THR A 77 -21.45 11.69 5.64
CA THR A 77 -20.65 11.30 6.80
C THR A 77 -19.22 11.83 6.64
N ASN A 78 -18.45 11.75 7.71
CA ASN A 78 -17.03 12.07 7.67
C ASN A 78 -16.15 10.88 7.21
N LEU A 79 -16.75 9.86 6.60
CA LEU A 79 -16.06 8.63 6.21
C LEU A 79 -15.60 8.66 4.76
N GLY A 80 -14.48 8.00 4.48
CA GLY A 80 -14.03 7.65 3.14
C GLY A 80 -13.85 6.15 3.01
N LEU A 81 -14.10 5.62 1.82
CA LEU A 81 -13.92 4.21 1.50
C LEU A 81 -13.03 4.07 0.28
N GLY A 82 -12.19 3.04 0.27
CA GLY A 82 -11.33 2.68 -0.84
C GLY A 82 -11.23 1.18 -1.00
N VAL A 83 -11.01 0.75 -2.24
CA VAL A 83 -10.56 -0.60 -2.57
C VAL A 83 -9.45 -0.50 -3.59
N SER A 84 -8.46 -1.36 -3.46
CA SER A 84 -7.38 -1.46 -4.44
C SER A 84 -6.99 -2.90 -4.71
N ILE A 85 -6.58 -3.15 -5.95
CA ILE A 85 -6.04 -4.41 -6.40
C ILE A 85 -4.70 -4.11 -7.07
N ILE A 86 -3.67 -4.82 -6.63
CA ILE A 86 -2.31 -4.68 -7.15
C ILE A 86 -1.85 -6.06 -7.57
N ASN A 87 -1.43 -6.20 -8.81
CA ASN A 87 -0.74 -7.38 -9.30
C ASN A 87 0.71 -6.98 -9.59
N ASP A 88 1.65 -7.56 -8.86
CA ASP A 88 3.07 -7.33 -9.05
C ASP A 88 3.77 -8.62 -9.46
N LYS A 89 4.66 -8.52 -10.45
CA LYS A 89 5.48 -9.63 -10.93
C LYS A 89 6.93 -9.16 -10.99
N ILE A 90 7.82 -9.86 -10.29
CA ILE A 90 9.26 -9.60 -10.29
C ILE A 90 9.98 -10.93 -10.44
N GLY A 91 10.62 -11.17 -11.58
CA GLY A 91 11.26 -12.45 -11.88
C GLY A 91 10.30 -13.63 -11.73
N PRO A 92 10.61 -14.63 -10.87
CA PRO A 92 9.74 -15.77 -10.62
C PRO A 92 8.60 -15.46 -9.62
N THR A 93 8.63 -14.32 -8.92
CA THR A 93 7.66 -13.98 -7.88
C THR A 93 6.44 -13.29 -8.49
N LYS A 94 5.25 -13.69 -8.03
CA LYS A 94 3.99 -13.04 -8.37
C LYS A 94 3.19 -12.79 -7.10
N GLU A 95 2.86 -11.54 -6.85
CA GLU A 95 2.06 -11.10 -5.71
C GLU A 95 0.77 -10.45 -6.18
N ASN A 96 -0.32 -10.73 -5.49
CA ASN A 96 -1.60 -10.08 -5.72
C ASN A 96 -2.11 -9.57 -4.38
N THR A 97 -2.22 -8.26 -4.27
CA THR A 97 -2.69 -7.58 -3.07
C THR A 97 -4.07 -7.04 -3.33
N ILE A 98 -5.00 -7.34 -2.44
CA ILE A 98 -6.33 -6.75 -2.42
C ILE A 98 -6.45 -6.03 -1.08
N SER A 99 -6.72 -4.74 -1.13
CA SER A 99 -6.86 -3.90 0.06
C SER A 99 -8.24 -3.24 0.09
N ALA A 100 -8.75 -3.07 1.29
CA ALA A 100 -9.93 -2.25 1.57
C ALA A 100 -9.50 -1.18 2.58
N ASP A 101 -9.79 0.07 2.24
CA ASP A 101 -9.38 1.24 2.99
C ASP A 101 -10.61 1.93 3.57
N LEU A 102 -10.53 2.31 4.84
CA LEU A 102 -11.54 3.10 5.53
C LEU A 102 -10.84 4.34 6.10
N SER A 103 -11.44 5.51 5.92
CA SER A 103 -10.95 6.72 6.57
C SER A 103 -12.05 7.42 7.35
N TYR A 104 -11.67 8.14 8.39
CA TYR A 104 -12.54 9.05 9.12
C TYR A 104 -11.88 10.43 9.25
N THR A 105 -12.57 11.46 8.79
CA THR A 105 -12.06 12.83 8.74
C THR A 105 -12.66 13.69 9.84
N VAL A 106 -11.82 14.22 10.72
CA VAL A 106 -12.19 15.19 11.74
C VAL A 106 -11.89 16.61 11.22
N PRO A 107 -12.89 17.47 10.99
CA PRO A 107 -12.65 18.89 10.79
C PRO A 107 -12.13 19.49 12.11
N THR A 108 -10.89 19.98 12.11
CA THR A 108 -10.26 20.59 13.30
C THR A 108 -10.48 22.10 13.34
N SER A 109 -10.85 22.71 12.23
CA SER A 109 -11.29 24.11 12.09
C SER A 109 -12.07 24.27 10.78
N GLU A 110 -12.46 25.51 10.43
CA GLU A 110 -13.12 25.81 9.15
C GLU A 110 -12.22 25.53 7.93
N THR A 111 -10.89 25.56 8.09
CA THR A 111 -9.93 25.39 6.98
C THR A 111 -9.06 24.14 7.08
N PHE A 112 -8.99 23.51 8.25
CA PHE A 112 -8.16 22.34 8.49
C PHE A 112 -8.99 21.10 8.80
N LYS A 113 -8.54 19.97 8.23
CA LYS A 113 -9.09 18.64 8.47
C LYS A 113 -7.96 17.66 8.77
N LEU A 114 -8.22 16.71 9.67
CA LEU A 114 -7.33 15.61 10.00
C LEU A 114 -8.05 14.30 9.70
N SER A 115 -7.45 13.45 8.87
CA SER A 115 -8.03 12.15 8.51
C SER A 115 -7.24 11.02 9.14
N PHE A 116 -7.96 10.05 9.70
CA PHE A 116 -7.45 8.78 10.21
C PHE A 116 -7.86 7.67 9.24
N GLY A 117 -7.08 6.59 9.18
CA GLY A 117 -7.38 5.40 8.40
C GLY A 117 -6.48 4.25 8.80
#